data_AF-A0A453HV03-F1
#
_entry.id   AF-A0A453HV03-F1
#
_cell.length_a   1.000
_cell.length_b   1.000
_cell.length_c   1.000
_cell.angle_alpha   90.00
_cell.angle_beta   90.00
_cell.angle_gamma   90.00
#
_symmetry.space_group_name_H-M   'P 1'
#
loop_
_entity.id
_entity.type
_entity.pdbx_description
1 polymer ?
#
loop_
_entity_poly.entity_id
_entity_poly.type
_entity_poly.pdbx_seq_one_letter_code
_entity_poly.pdbx_strand_id
1 'polypeptide(L)'
;MWEGIRCGNESFYIIWLLSMFQKAMLTSAKSKAHEAFKNGNYYLAARIYKEAMALDPGNATLLSNRSLCWLRLGDAKNALNDAQACSMMRPGWPKASYRQGTALMLLKDYEKACDAFLDGLKLELGNVELEDGLRLWNP
;
A
#
# COMPACT_ATOMS: atom_id res chain seq x y z
N MET A 1 -41.00 20.06 -0.44
CA MET A 1 -41.43 21.21 0.36
C MET A 1 -40.63 21.23 1.65
N TRP A 2 -39.46 21.86 1.63
CA TRP A 2 -38.75 22.47 2.76
C TRP A 2 -37.90 23.57 2.11
N GLU A 3 -38.56 24.71 1.90
CA GLU A 3 -37.88 25.97 1.64
C GLU A 3 -37.34 26.51 2.97
N GLY A 4 -36.13 27.07 2.91
CA GLY A 4 -35.61 27.99 3.93
C GLY A 4 -34.87 27.33 5.08
N ILE A 5 -33.54 27.49 5.10
CA ILE A 5 -32.81 28.15 6.20
C ILE A 5 -31.32 28.33 5.80
N ARG A 6 -30.95 29.62 5.71
CA ARG A 6 -29.65 30.29 5.97
C ARG A 6 -28.45 30.13 5.01
N CYS A 7 -28.15 31.28 4.38
CA CYS A 7 -26.82 31.79 4.03
C CYS A 7 -25.72 31.39 5.05
N GLY A 8 -24.57 30.90 4.56
CA GLY A 8 -23.34 30.75 5.36
C GLY A 8 -22.44 29.53 5.08
N ASN A 9 -22.53 28.84 3.93
CA ASN A 9 -21.80 27.59 3.68
C ASN A 9 -20.58 27.70 2.74
N GLU A 10 -20.05 28.89 2.49
CA GLU A 10 -18.83 29.11 1.69
C GLU A 10 -17.67 28.22 2.18
N SER A 11 -17.49 28.08 3.50
CA SER A 11 -16.45 27.23 4.08
C SER A 11 -16.63 25.74 3.79
N PHE A 12 -17.86 25.23 3.77
CA PHE A 12 -18.12 23.82 3.42
C PHE A 12 -17.92 23.55 1.93
N TYR A 13 -18.27 24.51 1.06
CA TYR A 13 -18.00 24.42 -0.37
C TYR A 13 -16.49 24.44 -0.65
N ILE A 14 -15.73 25.31 0.03
CA ILE A 14 -14.27 25.37 -0.08
C ILE A 14 -13.62 24.07 0.42
N ILE A 15 -14.05 23.52 1.57
CA ILE A 15 -13.55 22.23 2.08
C ILE A 15 -13.85 21.09 1.11
N TRP A 16 -15.05 21.09 0.52
CA TRP A 16 -15.45 20.10 -0.47
C TRP A 16 -14.61 20.19 -1.75
N LEU A 17 -14.39 21.40 -2.28
CA LEU A 17 -13.52 21.65 -3.44
C LEU A 17 -12.06 21.25 -3.17
N LEU A 18 -11.52 21.59 -2.00
CA LEU A 18 -10.16 21.19 -1.59
C LEU A 18 -10.06 19.66 -1.50
N SER A 19 -11.07 18.99 -0.93
CA SER A 19 -11.13 17.52 -0.87
C SER A 19 -11.22 16.88 -2.26
N MET A 20 -12.02 17.45 -3.16
CA MET A 20 -12.10 16.99 -4.54
C MET A 20 -10.78 17.15 -5.29
N PHE A 21 -10.14 18.31 -5.13
CA PHE A 21 -8.86 18.59 -5.76
C PHE A 21 -7.75 17.64 -5.25
N GLN A 22 -7.71 17.40 -3.93
CA GLN A 22 -6.79 16.45 -3.31
C GLN A 22 -7.02 15.01 -3.81
N LYS A 23 -8.28 14.59 -3.95
CA LYS A 23 -8.62 13.27 -4.54
C LYS A 23 -8.21 13.15 -6.01
N ALA A 24 -8.36 14.22 -6.79
CA ALA A 24 -7.94 14.26 -8.19
C ALA A 24 -6.40 14.16 -8.30
N MET A 25 -5.68 14.92 -7.47
CA MET A 25 -4.21 14.84 -7.38
C MET A 25 -3.74 13.44 -6.97
N LEU A 26 -4.36 12.84 -5.97
CA LEU A 26 -4.05 11.48 -5.53
C LEU A 26 -4.25 10.46 -6.65
N THR A 27 -5.37 10.54 -7.36
CA THR A 27 -5.67 9.64 -8.48
C THR A 27 -4.63 9.80 -9.61
N SER A 28 -4.27 11.04 -9.93
CA SER A 28 -3.21 11.33 -10.91
C SER A 28 -1.86 10.77 -10.46
N ALA A 29 -1.47 10.96 -9.20
CA ALA A 29 -0.22 10.44 -8.64
C ALA A 29 -0.19 8.91 -8.66
N LYS A 30 -1.30 8.24 -8.29
CA LYS A 30 -1.44 6.78 -8.37
C LYS A 30 -1.25 6.28 -9.81
N SER A 31 -1.86 6.95 -10.78
CA SER A 31 -1.74 6.61 -12.20
C SER A 31 -0.29 6.75 -12.70
N LYS A 32 0.38 7.87 -12.39
CA LYS A 32 1.79 8.11 -12.75
C LYS A 32 2.73 7.10 -12.09
N ALA A 33 2.50 6.76 -10.82
CA ALA A 33 3.29 5.76 -10.12
C ALA A 33 3.13 4.36 -10.75
N HIS A 34 1.91 4.01 -11.17
CA HIS A 34 1.64 2.75 -11.87
C HIS A 34 2.31 2.70 -13.24
N GLU A 35 2.30 3.79 -13.99
CA GLU A 35 3.00 3.90 -15.26
C GLU A 35 4.52 3.78 -15.08
N ALA A 36 5.10 4.50 -14.10
CA ALA A 36 6.51 4.37 -13.76
C ALA A 36 6.87 2.94 -13.35
N PHE A 37 6.01 2.25 -12.61
CA PHE A 37 6.19 0.84 -12.24
C PHE A 37 6.19 -0.08 -13.46
N LYS A 38 5.24 0.11 -14.39
CA LYS A 38 5.18 -0.66 -15.65
C LYS A 38 6.41 -0.46 -16.51
N ASN A 39 6.97 0.76 -16.52
CA ASN A 39 8.17 1.10 -17.26
C ASN A 39 9.47 0.62 -16.59
N GLY A 40 9.38 -0.12 -15.47
CA GLY A 40 10.55 -0.60 -14.72
C GLY A 40 11.26 0.47 -13.87
N ASN A 41 10.73 1.69 -13.86
CA ASN A 41 11.28 2.81 -13.08
C ASN A 41 10.79 2.76 -11.63
N TYR A 42 11.19 1.70 -10.91
CA TYR A 42 10.70 1.42 -9.55
C TYR A 42 11.07 2.50 -8.53
N TYR A 43 12.25 3.11 -8.66
CA TYR A 43 12.66 4.21 -7.78
C TYR A 43 11.78 5.45 -7.95
N LEU A 44 11.46 5.80 -9.20
CA LEU A 44 10.54 6.89 -9.51
C LEU A 44 9.13 6.56 -8.98
N ALA A 45 8.64 5.35 -9.21
CA ALA A 45 7.35 4.90 -8.67
C ALA A 45 7.30 5.03 -7.14
N ALA A 46 8.35 4.58 -6.44
CA ALA A 46 8.43 4.69 -4.98
C ALA A 46 8.41 6.15 -4.49
N ARG A 47 9.09 7.05 -5.19
CA ARG A 47 9.05 8.50 -4.90
C ARG A 47 7.65 9.08 -5.10
N ILE A 48 6.98 8.77 -6.21
CA ILE A 48 5.62 9.26 -6.48
C ILE A 48 4.65 8.70 -5.42
N TYR A 49 4.81 7.44 -5.01
CA TYR A 49 4.00 6.88 -3.91
C TYR A 49 4.23 7.62 -2.58
N LYS A 50 5.46 8.03 -2.27
CA LYS A 50 5.75 8.85 -1.08
C LYS A 50 5.02 10.21 -1.14
N GLU A 51 4.99 10.85 -2.30
CA GLU A 51 4.24 12.10 -2.50
C GLU A 51 2.73 11.87 -2.38
N ALA A 52 2.22 10.78 -2.96
CA ALA A 52 0.81 10.40 -2.83
C ALA A 52 0.40 10.12 -1.37
N MET A 53 1.30 9.59 -0.54
CA MET A 53 1.05 9.36 0.89
C MET A 53 0.92 10.67 1.68
N ALA A 54 1.56 11.76 1.25
CA ALA A 54 1.35 13.07 1.86
C ALA A 54 -0.07 13.60 1.58
N LEU A 55 -0.68 13.21 0.45
CA LEU A 55 -2.05 13.54 0.09
C LEU A 55 -3.09 12.64 0.78
N ASP A 56 -2.75 11.40 1.11
CA ASP A 56 -3.65 10.47 1.79
C ASP A 56 -2.87 9.56 2.75
N PRO A 57 -2.52 10.07 3.96
CA PRO A 57 -1.71 9.33 4.93
C PRO A 57 -2.35 8.05 5.46
N GLY A 58 -3.68 7.91 5.34
CA GLY A 58 -4.44 6.74 5.79
C GLY A 58 -4.50 5.60 4.77
N ASN A 59 -3.86 5.75 3.60
CA ASN A 59 -3.99 4.80 2.51
C ASN A 59 -2.93 3.71 2.54
N ALA A 60 -3.22 2.61 3.24
CA ALA A 60 -2.33 1.44 3.30
C ALA A 60 -1.99 0.87 1.90
N THR A 61 -2.84 1.06 0.89
CA THR A 61 -2.56 0.60 -0.47
C THR A 61 -1.35 1.28 -1.08
N LEU A 62 -1.11 2.56 -0.77
CA LEU A 62 0.07 3.28 -1.21
C LEU A 62 1.36 2.68 -0.63
N LEU A 63 1.34 2.33 0.66
CA LEU A 63 2.44 1.65 1.33
C LEU A 63 2.72 0.28 0.73
N SER A 64 1.69 -0.54 0.52
CA SER A 64 1.84 -1.85 -0.12
C SER A 64 2.44 -1.75 -1.53
N ASN A 65 2.05 -0.75 -2.31
CA ASN A 65 2.59 -0.55 -3.66
C ASN A 65 4.02 0.00 -3.64
N ARG A 66 4.35 0.87 -2.66
CA ARG A 66 5.73 1.33 -2.44
C ARG A 66 6.65 0.20 -1.98
N SER A 67 6.18 -0.65 -1.06
CA SER A 67 6.85 -1.89 -0.65
C SER A 67 7.18 -2.77 -1.86
N LEU A 68 6.23 -2.95 -2.77
CA LEU A 68 6.48 -3.70 -4.02
C LEU A 68 7.57 -3.06 -4.89
N CYS A 69 7.63 -1.73 -4.96
CA CYS A 69 8.70 -1.03 -5.69
C CYS A 69 10.07 -1.34 -5.07
N TRP A 70 10.16 -1.31 -3.73
CA TRP A 70 11.41 -1.65 -3.02
C TRP A 70 11.81 -3.11 -3.22
N LEU A 71 10.86 -4.05 -3.20
CA LEU A 71 11.12 -5.46 -3.53
C LEU A 71 11.73 -5.62 -4.92
N ARG A 72 11.22 -4.88 -5.92
CA ARG A 72 11.76 -4.89 -7.29
C ARG A 72 13.14 -4.25 -7.40
N LEU A 73 13.49 -3.34 -6.49
CA LEU A 73 14.83 -2.76 -6.38
C LEU A 73 15.81 -3.63 -5.56
N GLY A 74 15.32 -4.71 -4.94
CA GLY A 74 16.12 -5.52 -4.01
C GLY A 74 16.33 -4.89 -2.64
N ASP A 75 15.69 -3.75 -2.36
CA ASP A 75 15.77 -3.08 -1.06
C ASP A 75 14.77 -3.68 -0.07
N ALA A 76 15.15 -4.83 0.46
CA ALA A 76 14.30 -5.61 1.34
C ALA A 76 14.00 -4.93 2.67
N LYS A 77 14.91 -4.06 3.16
CA LYS A 77 14.72 -3.33 4.42
C LYS A 77 13.60 -2.29 4.29
N ASN A 78 13.64 -1.48 3.23
CA ASN A 78 12.59 -0.50 2.98
C ASN A 78 11.27 -1.19 2.62
N ALA A 79 11.32 -2.30 1.89
CA ALA A 79 10.13 -3.11 1.61
C ALA A 79 9.46 -3.63 2.89
N LEU A 80 10.25 -4.13 3.84
CA LEU A 80 9.76 -4.67 5.12
C LEU A 80 9.14 -3.56 5.98
N ASN A 81 9.79 -2.40 6.08
CA ASN A 81 9.27 -1.26 6.83
C ASN A 81 7.89 -0.82 6.30
N ASP A 82 7.75 -0.73 4.97
CA ASP A 82 6.48 -0.38 4.32
C ASP A 82 5.41 -1.45 4.53
N ALA A 83 5.78 -2.73 4.50
CA ALA A 83 4.87 -3.84 4.74
C ALA A 83 4.37 -3.86 6.20
N GLN A 84 5.25 -3.63 7.17
CA GLN A 84 4.88 -3.55 8.59
C GLN A 84 3.96 -2.35 8.85
N ALA A 85 4.28 -1.17 8.29
CA ALA A 85 3.40 -0.01 8.38
C ALA A 85 2.02 -0.29 7.77
N CYS A 86 1.97 -1.04 6.66
CA CYS A 86 0.74 -1.47 6.02
C CYS A 86 -0.09 -2.38 6.96
N SER A 87 0.54 -3.36 7.60
CA SER A 87 -0.10 -4.26 8.57
C SER A 87 -0.62 -3.52 9.81
N MET A 88 0.10 -2.49 10.27
CA MET A 88 -0.35 -1.63 11.38
C MET A 88 -1.58 -0.79 10.99
N MET A 89 -1.63 -0.28 9.75
CA MET A 89 -2.77 0.51 9.27
C MET A 89 -3.99 -0.34 8.97
N ARG A 90 -3.81 -1.56 8.46
CA ARG A 90 -4.90 -2.50 8.12
C ARG A 90 -4.58 -3.88 8.68
N PRO A 91 -4.75 -4.09 10.00
CA PRO A 91 -4.66 -5.42 10.61
C PRO A 91 -5.79 -6.26 10.05
N GLY A 92 -5.46 -7.27 9.24
CA GLY A 92 -6.45 -8.05 8.49
C GLY A 92 -6.36 -7.93 6.98
N TRP A 93 -5.32 -7.28 6.43
CA TRP A 93 -5.08 -7.29 4.99
C TRP A 93 -4.01 -8.34 4.60
N PRO A 94 -4.39 -9.48 3.99
CA PRO A 94 -3.47 -10.57 3.66
C PRO A 94 -2.31 -10.14 2.76
N LYS A 95 -2.54 -9.13 1.91
CA LYS A 95 -1.52 -8.56 1.02
C LYS A 95 -0.37 -7.91 1.78
N ALA A 96 -0.62 -7.34 2.96
CA ALA A 96 0.42 -6.78 3.81
C ALA A 96 1.34 -7.90 4.33
N SER A 97 0.77 -9.00 4.80
CA SER A 97 1.48 -10.21 5.21
C SER A 97 2.29 -10.82 4.07
N TYR A 98 1.74 -10.87 2.85
CA TYR A 98 2.47 -11.32 1.67
C TYR A 98 3.70 -10.45 1.37
N ARG A 99 3.55 -9.11 1.43
CA ARG A 99 4.67 -8.17 1.21
C ARG A 99 5.74 -8.33 2.28
N GLN A 100 5.33 -8.52 3.54
CA GLN A 100 6.23 -8.75 4.66
C GLN A 100 7.01 -10.06 4.50
N GLY A 101 6.32 -11.17 4.21
CA GLY A 101 6.96 -12.47 3.92
C GLY A 101 7.96 -12.35 2.78
N THR A 102 7.57 -11.75 1.65
CA THR A 102 8.47 -11.53 0.50
C THR A 102 9.69 -10.68 0.86
N ALA A 103 9.54 -9.65 1.70
CA ALA A 103 10.66 -8.83 2.13
C ALA A 103 11.63 -9.58 3.06
N LEU A 104 11.09 -10.37 4.00
CA LEU A 104 11.88 -11.22 4.89
C LEU A 104 12.62 -12.32 4.12
N MET A 105 12.00 -12.86 3.07
CA MET A 105 12.64 -13.78 2.15
C MET A 105 13.88 -13.16 1.48
N LEU A 106 13.78 -11.93 0.98
CA LEU A 106 14.95 -11.23 0.41
C LEU A 106 16.04 -10.96 1.47
N LEU A 107 15.65 -10.77 2.73
CA LEU A 107 16.58 -10.66 3.86
C LEU A 107 17.17 -12.00 4.33
N LYS A 108 16.72 -13.12 3.75
CA LYS A 108 17.08 -14.49 4.15
C LYS A 108 16.66 -14.84 5.59
N ASP A 109 15.66 -14.14 6.12
CA ASP A 109 15.03 -14.46 7.41
C ASP A 109 13.82 -15.36 7.17
N TYR A 110 14.10 -16.62 6.84
CA TYR A 110 13.10 -17.59 6.36
C TYR A 110 12.08 -17.95 7.43
N GLU A 111 12.51 -18.05 8.70
CA GLU A 111 11.63 -18.36 9.83
C GLU A 111 10.53 -17.31 9.95
N LYS A 112 10.91 -16.02 10.01
CA LYS A 112 9.93 -14.94 10.09
C LYS A 112 9.12 -14.78 8.80
N ALA A 113 9.69 -15.13 7.65
CA ALA A 113 8.95 -15.11 6.40
C ALA A 113 7.80 -16.14 6.41
N CYS A 114 8.08 -17.37 6.87
CA CYS A 114 7.07 -18.41 7.06
C CYS A 114 5.98 -17.94 8.02
N ASP A 115 6.36 -17.38 9.17
CA ASP A 115 5.39 -16.83 10.13
C ASP A 115 4.50 -15.75 9.50
N ALA A 116 5.10 -14.83 8.74
CA ALA A 116 4.35 -13.78 8.06
C ALA A 116 3.35 -14.34 7.03
N PHE A 117 3.75 -15.34 6.24
CA PHE A 117 2.83 -15.97 5.29
C PHE A 117 1.72 -16.77 5.99
N LEU A 118 2.03 -17.50 7.06
CA LEU A 118 1.06 -18.22 7.88
C LEU A 118 0.05 -17.27 8.52
N ASP A 119 0.51 -16.13 9.04
CA ASP A 119 -0.37 -15.08 9.56
C ASP A 119 -1.28 -14.51 8.48
N GLY A 120 -0.78 -14.35 7.25
CA GLY A 120 -1.61 -14.01 6.09
C GLY A 120 -2.70 -15.06 5.81
N LEU A 121 -2.36 -16.35 5.86
CA LEU A 121 -3.31 -17.44 5.60
C LEU A 121 -4.37 -17.58 6.69
N LYS A 122 -4.05 -17.21 7.95
CA LYS A 122 -5.06 -17.13 9.02
C LYS A 122 -6.12 -16.06 8.72
N LEU A 123 -5.77 -15.01 7.98
CA LEU A 123 -6.69 -13.94 7.59
C LEU A 123 -7.54 -14.33 6.37
N GLU A 124 -6.92 -14.96 5.37
CA GLU A 124 -7.59 -15.42 4.15
C GLU A 124 -7.12 -16.82 3.79
N LEU A 125 -7.91 -17.80 4.25
CA LEU A 125 -7.72 -19.22 3.93
C LEU A 125 -7.87 -19.44 2.42
N GLY A 126 -6.94 -20.19 1.82
CA GLY A 126 -6.94 -20.49 0.38
C GLY A 126 -6.41 -19.38 -0.52
N ASN A 127 -5.76 -18.35 0.04
CA ASN A 127 -5.08 -17.33 -0.76
C ASN A 127 -3.86 -17.94 -1.48
N VAL A 128 -4.00 -18.13 -2.79
CA VAL A 128 -2.99 -18.78 -3.64
C VAL A 128 -1.64 -18.04 -3.60
N GLU A 129 -1.62 -16.71 -3.53
CA GLU A 129 -0.36 -15.95 -3.47
C GLU A 129 0.42 -16.28 -2.19
N LEU A 130 -0.27 -16.40 -1.05
CA LEU A 130 0.33 -16.75 0.23
C LEU A 130 0.75 -18.23 0.29
N GLU A 131 -0.06 -19.14 -0.26
CA GLU A 131 0.30 -20.55 -0.38
C GLU A 131 1.53 -20.76 -1.26
N ASP A 132 1.58 -20.11 -2.41
CA ASP A 132 2.73 -20.16 -3.32
C ASP A 132 3.97 -19.55 -2.66
N GLY A 133 3.79 -18.47 -1.90
CA GLY A 133 4.83 -17.87 -1.07
C GLY A 133 5.44 -18.84 -0.06
N LEU A 134 4.65 -19.75 0.53
CA LEU A 134 5.15 -20.80 1.41
C LEU A 134 5.77 -21.97 0.64
N ARG A 135 5.15 -22.40 -0.46
CA ARG A 135 5.59 -23.55 -1.27
C ARG A 135 6.92 -23.32 -1.97
N LEU A 136 7.16 -22.10 -2.48
CA LEU A 136 8.39 -21.77 -3.21
C LEU A 136 9.67 -21.98 -2.38
N TRP A 137 9.57 -22.04 -1.05
CA TRP A 137 10.73 -21.91 -0.17
C TRP A 137 10.81 -22.95 0.96
N ASN A 138 9.88 -23.89 1.01
CA ASN A 138 10.03 -25.14 1.76
C ASN A 138 10.46 -26.25 0.77
N PRO A 139 11.75 -26.33 0.39
CA PRO A 139 12.26 -27.34 -0.54
C PRO A 139 12.16 -28.77 0.01
#